data_AF-A0A542N5L4-F1
#
_entry.id   AF-A0A542N5L4-F1
#
_cell.length_a   1.000
_cell.length_b   1.000
_cell.length_c   1.000
_cell.angle_alpha   90.00
_cell.angle_beta   90.00
_cell.angle_gamma   90.00
#
_symmetry.space_group_name_H-M   'P 1'
#
loop_
_entity.id
_entity.type
_entity.pdbx_description
1 polymer ?
#
loop_
_entity_poly.entity_id
_entity_poly.type
_entity_poly.pdbx_seq_one_letter_code
_entity_poly.pdbx_strand_id
1 'polypeptide(L)'
;MQTRRIVWIGSGIAAAVVVLIVIAVIAVTWLVRDPRQDLSLETFVPQEGVAGGPVEVAAFEGLRDETSHLCDGVQGCIEGYSAADATFYRFSSKLLASEFALTLDDAYQSDWILIDWSDSSLPEDERSLAEDVIDGTWTSE
;
A
#
# COMPACT_ATOMS: atom_id res chain seq x y z
N MET A 1 -33.16 26.01 -47.01
CA MET A 1 -33.05 24.70 -46.32
C MET A 1 -31.65 24.13 -46.54
N GLN A 2 -30.63 24.42 -45.71
CA GLN A 2 -29.35 23.68 -45.82
C GLN A 2 -28.34 23.81 -44.64
N THR A 3 -28.73 24.30 -43.46
CA THR A 3 -27.76 24.53 -42.35
C THR A 3 -27.88 23.56 -41.16
N ARG A 4 -28.81 22.60 -41.17
CA ARG A 4 -29.06 21.69 -40.03
C ARG A 4 -28.26 20.39 -40.02
N ARG A 5 -27.52 20.05 -41.09
CA ARG A 5 -26.87 18.73 -41.22
C ARG A 5 -25.41 18.67 -40.74
N ILE A 6 -24.75 19.81 -40.51
CA ILE A 6 -23.32 19.85 -40.15
C ILE A 6 -23.09 19.64 -38.63
N VAL A 7 -24.09 19.96 -37.80
CA VAL A 7 -23.97 19.86 -36.33
C VAL A 7 -23.95 18.41 -35.82
N TRP A 8 -24.49 17.45 -36.57
CA TRP A 8 -24.59 16.06 -36.10
C TRP A 8 -23.31 15.22 -36.30
N ILE A 9 -22.44 15.59 -37.26
CA ILE A 9 -21.21 14.83 -37.55
C ILE A 9 -20.09 15.21 -36.58
N GLY A 10 -20.04 16.48 -36.12
CA GLY A 10 -19.07 16.93 -35.11
C GLY A 10 -19.25 16.27 -33.74
N SER A 11 -20.49 15.90 -33.38
CA SER A 11 -20.79 15.29 -32.08
C SER A 11 -20.34 13.83 -31.97
N GLY A 12 -20.37 13.06 -33.07
CA GLY A 12 -19.95 11.66 -33.08
C GLY A 12 -18.42 11.50 -33.00
N ILE A 13 -17.69 12.38 -33.69
CA ILE A 13 -16.22 12.37 -33.68
C ILE A 13 -15.70 12.82 -32.32
N ALA A 14 -16.30 13.85 -31.72
CA ALA A 14 -15.94 14.29 -30.37
C ALA A 14 -16.16 13.18 -29.32
N ALA A 15 -17.28 12.45 -29.38
CA ALA A 15 -17.55 11.34 -28.49
C ALA A 15 -16.54 10.18 -28.68
N ALA A 16 -16.20 9.82 -29.92
CA ALA A 16 -15.23 8.77 -30.21
C ALA A 16 -13.82 9.12 -29.72
N VAL A 17 -13.40 10.38 -29.88
CA VAL A 17 -12.11 10.87 -29.37
C VAL A 17 -12.07 10.83 -27.84
N VAL A 18 -13.14 11.24 -27.16
CA VAL A 18 -13.22 11.15 -25.69
C VAL A 18 -13.14 9.69 -25.23
N VAL A 19 -13.84 8.76 -25.89
CA VAL A 19 -13.77 7.33 -25.56
C VAL A 19 -12.37 6.78 -25.74
N LEU A 20 -11.68 7.13 -26.84
CA LEU A 20 -10.30 6.71 -27.06
C LEU A 20 -9.33 7.27 -26.02
N ILE A 21 -9.51 8.53 -25.60
CA ILE A 21 -8.71 9.13 -24.52
C ILE A 21 -8.94 8.39 -23.21
N VAL A 22 -10.21 8.09 -22.87
CA VAL A 22 -10.54 7.34 -21.65
C VAL A 22 -9.90 5.95 -21.67
N ILE A 23 -9.99 5.23 -22.80
CA ILE A 23 -9.35 3.91 -22.96
C ILE A 23 -7.83 4.01 -22.80
N ALA A 24 -7.19 5.02 -23.41
CA ALA A 24 -5.76 5.23 -23.29
C ALA A 24 -5.33 5.53 -21.84
N VAL A 25 -6.07 6.38 -21.12
CA VAL A 25 -5.80 6.67 -19.70
C VAL A 25 -5.93 5.40 -18.87
N ILE A 26 -7.01 4.63 -19.05
CA ILE A 26 -7.21 3.36 -18.34
C ILE A 26 -6.02 2.43 -18.63
N ALA A 27 -5.68 2.21 -19.89
CA ALA A 27 -4.57 1.33 -20.26
C ALA A 27 -3.24 1.76 -19.63
N VAL A 28 -2.92 3.06 -19.63
CA VAL A 28 -1.71 3.59 -18.98
C VAL A 28 -1.76 3.36 -17.46
N THR A 29 -2.91 3.60 -16.80
CA THR A 29 -3.02 3.34 -15.36
C THR A 29 -2.83 1.86 -15.01
N TRP A 30 -3.36 0.94 -15.82
CA TRP A 30 -3.13 -0.50 -15.63
C TRP A 30 -1.67 -0.88 -15.87
N LEU A 31 -0.99 -0.23 -16.83
CA LEU A 31 0.40 -0.52 -17.14
C LEU A 31 1.39 -0.02 -16.07
N VAL A 32 1.00 1.00 -15.30
CA VAL A 32 1.84 1.65 -14.29
C VAL A 32 1.46 1.23 -12.86
N ARG A 33 0.29 0.60 -12.66
CA ARG A 33 -0.12 0.09 -11.36
C ARG A 33 0.74 -1.12 -10.99
N ASP A 34 1.54 -0.96 -9.96
CA ASP A 34 2.32 -2.04 -9.36
C ASP A 34 1.38 -2.96 -8.57
N PRO A 35 1.30 -4.27 -8.87
CA PRO A 35 0.43 -5.20 -8.13
C PRO A 35 0.72 -5.23 -6.63
N ARG A 36 1.94 -4.83 -6.23
CA ARG A 36 2.36 -4.66 -4.84
C ARG A 36 1.53 -3.61 -4.08
N GLN A 37 0.86 -2.70 -4.77
CA GLN A 37 -0.05 -1.74 -4.14
C GLN A 37 -1.25 -2.39 -3.45
N ASP A 38 -1.61 -3.63 -3.84
CA ASP A 38 -2.77 -4.34 -3.32
C ASP A 38 -2.44 -5.26 -2.14
N LEU A 39 -1.17 -5.32 -1.70
CA LEU A 39 -0.77 -6.05 -0.50
C LEU A 39 -1.31 -5.35 0.75
N SER A 40 -2.01 -6.14 1.59
CA SER A 40 -2.58 -5.68 2.85
C SER A 40 -1.78 -6.22 4.02
N LEU A 41 -1.65 -5.41 5.07
CA LEU A 41 -1.01 -5.81 6.33
C LEU A 41 -1.72 -6.97 7.03
N GLU A 42 -2.99 -7.23 6.71
CA GLU A 42 -3.73 -8.40 7.19
C GLU A 42 -3.02 -9.72 6.87
N THR A 43 -2.22 -9.75 5.79
CA THR A 43 -1.47 -10.94 5.35
C THR A 43 -0.41 -11.37 6.36
N PHE A 44 0.08 -10.44 7.20
CA PHE A 44 1.08 -10.71 8.22
C PHE A 44 0.48 -11.07 9.58
N VAL A 45 -0.85 -11.01 9.73
CA VAL A 45 -1.53 -11.40 10.97
C VAL A 45 -1.37 -12.92 11.15
N PRO A 46 -0.77 -13.40 12.25
CA PRO A 46 -0.59 -14.83 12.50
C PRO A 46 -1.95 -15.53 12.52
N GLN A 47 -2.17 -16.49 11.62
CA GLN A 47 -3.37 -17.33 11.63
C GLN A 47 -3.14 -18.60 12.45
N GLU A 48 -3.91 -18.76 13.53
CA GLU A 48 -3.85 -19.95 14.36
C GLU A 48 -4.24 -21.22 13.56
N GLY A 49 -3.34 -22.20 13.49
CA GLY A 49 -3.64 -23.53 12.94
C GLY A 49 -3.32 -23.75 11.45
N VAL A 50 -2.70 -22.79 10.76
CA VAL A 50 -2.22 -22.97 9.39
C VAL A 50 -0.75 -23.38 9.39
N ALA A 51 -0.48 -24.66 9.10
CA ALA A 51 0.88 -25.12 8.82
C ALA A 51 1.37 -24.49 7.51
N GLY A 52 2.26 -23.50 7.61
CA GLY A 52 2.74 -22.69 6.48
C GLY A 52 2.36 -21.21 6.55
N GLY A 53 1.89 -20.70 7.69
CA GLY A 53 1.81 -19.25 7.95
C GLY A 53 3.18 -18.56 7.85
N PRO A 54 3.21 -17.22 7.82
CA PRO A 54 4.47 -16.48 7.84
C PRO A 54 5.34 -16.96 9.00
N VAL A 55 6.65 -17.00 8.78
CA VAL A 55 7.66 -17.32 9.80
C VAL A 55 7.22 -16.70 11.14
N GLU A 56 7.28 -17.45 12.24
CA GLU A 56 7.04 -16.90 13.58
C GLU A 56 8.10 -15.82 13.84
N VAL A 57 7.78 -14.59 13.45
CA VAL A 57 8.61 -13.41 13.65
C VAL A 57 7.99 -12.62 14.79
N ALA A 58 8.77 -12.37 15.84
CA ALA A 58 8.29 -11.72 17.06
C ALA A 58 7.62 -10.36 16.79
N ALA A 59 8.08 -9.62 15.78
CA ALA A 59 7.49 -8.34 15.39
C ALA A 59 6.02 -8.41 14.94
N PHE A 60 5.54 -9.55 14.45
CA PHE A 60 4.14 -9.76 14.08
C PHE A 60 3.31 -10.41 15.20
N GLU A 61 3.92 -10.72 16.34
CA GLU A 61 3.20 -11.33 17.45
C GLU A 61 2.17 -10.35 18.03
N GLY A 62 0.92 -10.79 18.12
CA GLY A 62 -0.16 -9.97 18.65
C GLY A 62 -0.56 -8.79 17.74
N LEU A 63 -0.26 -8.88 16.43
CA LEU A 63 -0.64 -7.88 15.44
C LEU A 63 -2.15 -7.64 15.44
N ARG A 64 -2.58 -6.39 15.62
CA ARG A 64 -3.99 -5.98 15.67
C ARG A 64 -4.24 -4.79 14.77
N ASP A 65 -5.34 -4.82 14.04
CA ASP A 65 -5.80 -3.68 13.24
C ASP A 65 -6.21 -2.55 14.18
N GLU A 66 -5.47 -1.44 14.09
CA GLU A 66 -5.75 -0.19 14.80
C GLU A 66 -5.80 0.99 13.81
N THR A 67 -6.18 0.72 12.55
CA THR A 67 -6.16 1.69 11.45
C THR A 67 -6.85 3.00 11.82
N SER A 68 -8.02 2.94 12.46
CA SER A 68 -8.77 4.14 12.85
C SER A 68 -8.06 5.04 13.86
N HIS A 69 -7.17 4.48 14.68
CA HIS A 69 -6.40 5.21 15.68
C HIS A 69 -5.04 5.64 15.12
N LEU A 70 -4.31 4.71 14.50
CA LEU A 70 -2.96 4.94 14.00
C LEU A 70 -2.92 5.83 12.75
N CYS A 71 -3.93 5.74 11.87
CA CYS A 71 -4.00 6.61 10.70
C CYS A 71 -4.71 7.95 10.97
N ASP A 72 -5.18 8.22 12.19
CA ASP A 72 -5.86 9.49 12.48
C ASP A 72 -4.89 10.67 12.32
N GLY A 73 -5.23 11.61 11.44
CA GLY A 73 -4.37 12.75 11.12
C GLY A 73 -3.12 12.41 10.30
N VAL A 74 -2.88 11.15 9.92
CA VAL A 74 -1.72 10.75 9.10
C VAL A 74 -2.08 10.76 7.61
N GLN A 75 -1.45 11.65 6.85
CA GLN A 75 -1.80 11.84 5.44
C GLN A 75 -1.48 10.60 4.60
N GLY A 76 -2.52 10.05 3.96
CA GLY A 76 -2.39 8.92 3.03
C GLY A 76 -2.13 7.57 3.70
N CYS A 77 -2.19 7.49 5.03
CA CYS A 77 -2.24 6.23 5.76
C CYS A 77 -3.58 5.55 5.45
N ILE A 78 -3.52 4.28 5.04
CA ILE A 78 -4.69 3.48 4.62
C ILE A 78 -4.88 2.24 5.49
N GLU A 79 -3.83 1.74 6.13
CA GLU A 79 -3.89 0.68 7.13
C GLU A 79 -2.88 0.97 8.23
N GLY A 80 -3.24 0.64 9.47
CA GLY A 80 -2.38 0.74 10.63
C GLY A 80 -2.58 -0.48 11.53
N TYR A 81 -1.48 -1.15 11.86
CA TYR A 81 -1.48 -2.32 12.73
C TYR A 81 -0.50 -2.12 13.87
N SER A 82 -0.86 -2.55 15.07
CA SER A 82 0.00 -2.49 16.25
C SER A 82 0.31 -3.90 16.75
N ALA A 83 1.57 -4.15 17.07
CA ALA A 83 2.07 -5.32 17.79
C ALA A 83 2.74 -4.86 19.10
N ALA A 84 3.21 -5.81 19.91
CA ALA A 84 3.86 -5.50 21.19
C ALA A 84 5.15 -4.66 21.01
N ASP A 85 5.91 -4.93 19.95
CA ASP A 85 7.25 -4.36 19.74
C ASP A 85 7.39 -3.58 18.41
N ALA A 86 6.30 -3.36 17.69
CA ALA A 86 6.33 -2.59 16.45
C ALA A 86 4.94 -2.03 16.10
N THR A 87 4.95 -0.94 15.33
CA THR A 87 3.74 -0.43 14.68
C THR A 87 3.96 -0.42 13.17
N PHE A 88 2.97 -0.91 12.43
CA PHE A 88 3.02 -1.06 10.99
C PHE A 88 2.02 -0.11 10.33
N TYR A 89 2.46 0.55 9.28
CA TYR A 89 1.62 1.46 8.52
C TYR A 89 1.68 1.08 7.04
N ARG A 90 0.56 1.19 6.35
CA ARG A 90 0.51 1.16 4.89
C ARG A 90 0.00 2.48 4.37
N PHE A 91 0.64 2.97 3.32
CA PHE A 91 0.29 4.23 2.67
C PHE A 91 -0.24 4.04 1.26
N SER A 92 -1.04 4.99 0.80
CA SER A 92 -1.50 5.05 -0.60
C SER A 92 -0.38 5.38 -1.59
N SER A 93 0.78 5.85 -1.13
CA SER A 93 1.94 6.12 -1.98
C SER A 93 3.26 5.95 -1.23
N LYS A 94 4.31 5.54 -1.97
CA LYS A 94 5.69 5.42 -1.44
C LYS A 94 6.24 6.75 -0.94
N LEU A 95 5.84 7.86 -1.56
CA LEU A 95 6.26 9.21 -1.17
C LEU A 95 5.72 9.56 0.22
N LEU A 96 4.42 9.36 0.45
CA LEU A 96 3.80 9.66 1.75
C LEU A 96 4.33 8.75 2.86
N ALA A 97 4.60 7.47 2.57
CA ALA A 97 5.28 6.58 3.51
C ALA A 97 6.67 7.13 3.89
N SER A 98 7.44 7.59 2.90
CA SER A 98 8.78 8.15 3.11
C SER A 98 8.74 9.46 3.90
N GLU A 99 7.79 10.34 3.59
CA GLU A 99 7.59 11.60 4.34
C GLU A 99 7.21 11.34 5.80
N PHE A 100 6.36 10.34 6.05
CA PHE A 100 6.01 9.96 7.42
C PHE A 100 7.19 9.30 8.16
N ALA A 101 8.00 8.48 7.48
CA ALA A 101 9.20 7.87 8.06
C ALA A 101 10.16 8.89 8.68
N LEU A 102 10.27 10.08 8.06
CA LEU A 102 11.11 11.17 8.57
C LEU A 102 10.62 11.77 9.89
N THR A 103 9.40 11.46 10.30
CA THR A 103 8.80 11.96 11.56
C THR A 103 8.98 11.01 12.73
N LEU A 104 9.45 9.79 12.48
CA LEU A 104 9.66 8.74 13.46
C LEU A 104 11.12 8.68 13.88
N ASP A 105 11.37 8.26 15.13
CA ASP A 105 12.73 8.17 15.68
C ASP A 105 13.48 6.95 15.12
N ASP A 106 12.76 5.83 14.95
CA ASP A 106 13.31 4.59 14.40
C ASP A 106 12.28 3.95 13.47
N ALA A 107 12.52 4.05 12.16
CA ALA A 107 11.62 3.54 11.15
C ALA A 107 12.36 2.79 10.03
N TYR A 108 11.72 1.73 9.58
CA TYR A 108 12.09 1.00 8.38
C TYR A 108 10.98 1.16 7.32
N GLN A 109 11.36 1.40 6.07
CA GLN A 109 10.41 1.55 4.97
C GLN A 109 10.68 0.52 3.87
N SER A 110 9.63 -0.21 3.49
CA SER A 110 9.58 -1.08 2.32
C SER A 110 8.42 -0.64 1.41
N ASP A 111 8.75 0.12 0.36
CA ASP A 111 7.79 0.72 -0.58
C ASP A 111 6.65 1.51 0.08
N TRP A 112 5.45 0.94 0.16
CA TRP A 112 4.24 1.55 0.76
C TRP A 112 4.08 1.20 2.24
N ILE A 113 4.84 0.23 2.74
CA ILE A 113 4.77 -0.25 4.10
C ILE A 113 5.90 0.38 4.91
N LEU A 114 5.57 0.76 6.13
CA LEU A 114 6.48 1.31 7.10
C LEU A 114 6.36 0.51 8.40
N ILE A 115 7.50 0.22 9.02
CA ILE A 115 7.58 -0.31 10.38
C ILE A 115 8.18 0.78 11.25
N ASP A 116 7.49 1.10 12.34
CA ASP A 116 7.94 1.96 13.41
C ASP A 116 8.43 1.09 14.57
N TRP A 117 9.71 1.23 14.86
CA TRP A 117 10.43 0.52 15.90
C TRP A 117 10.69 1.38 17.14
N SER A 118 10.15 2.60 17.20
CA SER A 118 10.49 3.58 18.24
C SER A 118 10.25 3.07 19.68
N ASP A 119 9.22 2.24 19.86
CA ASP A 119 8.88 1.59 21.14
C ASP A 119 9.34 0.12 21.23
N SER A 120 10.16 -0.35 20.28
CA SER A 120 10.56 -1.74 20.19
C SER A 120 11.58 -2.13 21.26
N SER A 121 11.38 -3.31 21.86
CA SER A 121 12.40 -3.96 22.69
C SER A 121 13.14 -5.10 21.96
N LEU A 122 12.81 -5.33 20.69
CA LEU A 122 13.39 -6.40 19.90
C LEU A 122 14.86 -6.13 19.56
N PRO A 123 15.70 -7.18 19.57
CA PRO A 123 17.07 -7.08 19.09
C PRO A 123 17.10 -6.89 17.56
N GLU A 124 18.22 -6.37 17.05
CA GLU A 124 18.39 -6.01 15.64
C GLU A 124 18.19 -7.20 14.68
N ASP A 125 18.56 -8.42 15.09
CA ASP A 125 18.38 -9.63 14.30
C ASP A 125 16.90 -10.00 14.13
N GLU A 126 16.09 -9.88 15.18
CA GLU A 126 14.63 -10.09 15.10
C GLU A 126 13.93 -9.02 14.25
N ARG A 127 14.40 -7.76 14.34
CA ARG A 127 13.91 -6.67 13.48
C ARG A 127 14.23 -6.94 12.01
N SER A 128 15.46 -7.35 11.72
CA SER A 128 15.90 -7.70 10.36
C SER A 128 15.07 -8.85 9.77
N LEU A 129 14.66 -9.83 10.58
CA LEU A 129 13.77 -10.91 10.11
C LEU A 129 12.40 -10.38 9.67
N ALA A 130 11.82 -9.41 10.38
CA ALA A 130 10.56 -8.78 10.00
C ALA A 130 10.69 -7.97 8.71
N GLU A 131 11.79 -7.22 8.59
CA GLU A 131 12.13 -6.44 7.39
C GLU A 131 12.29 -7.35 6.17
N ASP A 132 13.03 -8.45 6.31
CA ASP A 132 13.21 -9.46 5.27
C ASP A 132 11.90 -10.13 4.85
N VAL A 133 10.97 -10.36 5.79
CA VAL A 133 9.65 -10.93 5.48
C VAL A 133 8.83 -9.94 4.65
N ILE A 134 8.81 -8.65 5.02
CA ILE A 134 8.09 -7.63 4.25
C ILE A 134 8.72 -7.48 2.86
N ASP A 135 10.05 -7.39 2.78
CA ASP A 135 10.76 -7.30 1.50
C ASP A 135 10.59 -8.55 0.63
N GLY A 136 10.63 -9.72 1.24
CA GLY A 136 10.46 -11.02 0.59
C GLY A 136 9.06 -11.23 0.00
N THR A 137 8.04 -10.63 0.64
CA THR A 137 6.65 -10.68 0.15
C THR A 137 6.51 -10.01 -1.22
N TRP A 138 7.38 -9.05 -1.55
CA TRP A 138 7.40 -8.38 -2.85
C TRP A 138 8.07 -9.18 -3.96
N THR A 139 9.00 -10.09 -3.63
CA THR A 139 9.88 -10.78 -4.60
C THR A 139 9.40 -12.17 -5.00
N SER A 140 8.32 -12.65 -4.39
CA SER A 140 7.73 -13.96 -4.68
C SER A 140 6.89 -13.89 -5.97
N GLU A 141 7.54 -14.02 -7.14
CA GLU A 141 6.92 -14.32 -8.44
C GLU A 141 6.77 -15.83 -8.70
#